data_AF-A0A1F8L8V7-F1
#
_entry.id   AF-A0A1F8L8V7-F1
#
_cell.length_a   1.000
_cell.length_b   1.000
_cell.length_c   1.000
_cell.angle_alpha   90.00
_cell.angle_beta   90.00
_cell.angle_gamma   90.00
#
_symmetry.space_group_name_H-M   'P 1'
#
loop_
_entity.id
_entity.type
_entity.pdbx_description
1 polymer ?
#
loop_
_entity_poly.entity_id
_entity_poly.type
_entity_poly.pdbx_seq_one_letter_code
_entity_poly.pdbx_strand_id
1 'polypeptide(L)'
;MSPHKWSRTHRLRHGLRTKRSRSLARLLPLFDGFPYLVTRIGHIALRHIALLPADRRVEEIRAIARRQALANRLETCLVLGRRRSVYVDVHGAETPSRDVPAGGLLISGKLRLAEEPAESVELRRRAAALTAWIEAQTAGLGGGYIVGDGLDHGRPATARDLAHLDGTDPDGTPCGLARCPTCGELAGEMLDRRGDEPSPTAVLRVHCRCDDWNRCARCGESLKGRRLSAWYWDEPDRQAWYVPGFSAFGHRCPDEQEADEPKAGESEAGESEAGEPEAGEPKAGESEADA
;
A
#
# COMPACT_ATOMS: atom_id res chain seq x y z
N MET A 1 2.14 37.72 0.22
CA MET A 1 2.36 36.30 0.54
C MET A 1 3.05 35.66 -0.65
N SER A 2 4.38 35.53 -0.58
CA SER A 2 5.19 35.05 -1.71
C SER A 2 5.21 33.51 -1.71
N PRO A 3 5.05 32.86 -2.87
CA PRO A 3 5.18 31.42 -2.97
C PRO A 3 6.64 31.05 -2.69
N HIS A 4 6.87 30.30 -1.62
CA HIS A 4 8.19 29.71 -1.34
C HIS A 4 8.62 28.90 -2.57
N LYS A 5 9.67 29.38 -3.24
CA LYS A 5 10.34 28.68 -4.33
C LYS A 5 10.91 27.38 -3.76
N TRP A 6 10.27 26.25 -4.08
CA TRP A 6 10.83 24.93 -3.85
C TRP A 6 12.09 24.78 -4.71
N SER A 7 13.26 24.82 -4.09
CA SER A 7 14.54 24.63 -4.76
C SER A 7 14.63 23.18 -5.28
N ARG A 8 14.84 23.05 -6.59
CA ARG A 8 15.22 21.85 -7.32
C ARG A 8 16.46 21.17 -6.69
N THR A 9 16.24 20.25 -5.76
CA THR A 9 17.28 19.30 -5.32
C THR A 9 16.72 17.95 -4.89
N HIS A 10 15.57 17.52 -5.43
CA HIS A 10 15.29 16.09 -5.58
C HIS A 10 16.07 15.57 -6.80
N ARG A 11 17.40 15.58 -6.69
CA ARG A 11 18.23 14.72 -7.53
C ARG A 11 17.84 13.31 -7.08
N LEU A 12 17.03 12.62 -7.88
CA LEU A 12 16.64 11.23 -7.68
C LEU A 12 17.86 10.48 -7.14
N ARG A 13 17.89 10.26 -5.82
CA ARG A 13 18.67 9.19 -5.25
C ARG A 13 17.90 7.93 -5.68
N HIS A 14 18.03 7.57 -6.96
CA HIS A 14 18.53 6.23 -7.24
C HIS A 14 19.78 6.14 -6.41
N GLY A 15 19.62 5.76 -5.14
CA GLY A 15 20.73 5.53 -4.22
C GLY A 15 21.74 4.76 -5.02
N LEU A 16 22.98 5.22 -4.98
CA LEU A 16 24.14 4.62 -5.61
C LEU A 16 24.15 3.14 -5.23
N ARG A 17 23.36 2.35 -5.95
CA ARG A 17 23.38 0.91 -5.94
C ARG A 17 24.71 0.65 -6.59
N THR A 18 25.69 0.36 -5.75
CA THR A 18 27.03 -0.05 -6.15
C THR A 18 26.88 -1.06 -7.30
N LYS A 19 27.80 -1.07 -8.28
CA LYS A 19 27.72 -1.99 -9.43
C LYS A 19 27.41 -3.44 -9.01
N ARG A 20 27.89 -3.87 -7.83
CA ARG A 20 27.59 -5.17 -7.17
C ARG A 20 26.10 -5.38 -6.83
N SER A 21 25.41 -4.40 -6.29
CA SER A 21 23.98 -4.53 -5.97
C SER A 21 23.08 -4.64 -7.21
N ARG A 22 23.51 -4.10 -8.36
CA ARG A 22 22.80 -4.24 -9.64
C ARG A 22 22.99 -5.63 -10.26
N SER A 23 24.13 -6.30 -10.03
CA SER A 23 24.35 -7.66 -10.56
C SER A 23 23.53 -8.71 -9.82
N LEU A 24 23.43 -8.63 -8.48
CA LEU A 24 22.63 -9.56 -7.69
C LEU A 24 21.13 -9.44 -7.95
N ALA A 25 20.62 -8.21 -8.15
CA ALA A 25 19.21 -8.00 -8.48
C ALA A 25 18.78 -8.68 -9.79
N ARG A 26 19.71 -8.93 -10.72
CA ARG A 26 19.45 -9.65 -11.98
C ARG A 26 19.37 -11.17 -11.82
N LEU A 27 19.85 -11.71 -10.70
CA LEU A 27 19.80 -13.13 -10.38
C LEU A 27 18.50 -13.50 -9.64
N LEU A 28 17.78 -12.51 -9.13
CA LEU A 28 16.51 -12.76 -8.46
C LEU A 28 15.44 -13.16 -9.49
N PRO A 29 14.60 -14.15 -9.16
CA PRO A 29 13.52 -14.57 -10.04
C PRO A 29 12.57 -13.39 -10.29
N LEU A 30 12.09 -13.30 -11.52
CA LEU A 30 11.12 -12.32 -11.97
C LEU A 30 9.85 -13.05 -12.39
N PHE A 31 8.71 -12.47 -12.09
CA PHE A 31 7.46 -12.89 -12.71
C PHE A 31 7.50 -12.58 -14.21
N ASP A 32 7.20 -13.57 -15.04
CA ASP A 32 7.29 -13.52 -16.50
C ASP A 32 5.93 -13.31 -17.20
N GLY A 33 4.83 -13.24 -16.44
CA GLY A 33 3.52 -12.88 -16.94
C GLY A 33 3.39 -11.37 -17.20
N PHE A 34 4.11 -10.83 -18.18
CA PHE A 34 4.04 -9.42 -18.61
C PHE A 34 2.74 -9.11 -19.38
N PRO A 35 2.25 -7.85 -19.40
CA PRO A 35 2.75 -6.66 -18.71
C PRO A 35 2.14 -6.45 -17.31
N TYR A 36 2.88 -5.82 -16.40
CA TYR A 36 2.38 -5.50 -15.05
C TYR A 36 3.01 -4.23 -14.49
N LEU A 37 2.35 -3.62 -13.50
CA LEU A 37 2.92 -2.57 -12.67
C LEU A 37 3.59 -3.18 -11.44
N VAL A 38 4.71 -2.59 -11.04
CA VAL A 38 5.33 -2.79 -9.72
C VAL A 38 5.35 -1.44 -9.02
N THR A 39 4.54 -1.27 -7.98
CA THR A 39 4.51 -0.06 -7.16
C THR A 39 5.27 -0.32 -5.87
N ARG A 40 6.26 0.53 -5.57
CA ARG A 40 6.99 0.49 -4.31
C ARG A 40 6.16 1.14 -3.22
N ILE A 41 6.04 0.46 -2.08
CA ILE A 41 5.17 0.87 -0.98
C ILE A 41 6.04 1.37 0.16
N GLY A 42 6.13 2.69 0.28
CA GLY A 42 7.03 3.33 1.25
C GLY A 42 8.51 3.03 0.97
N HIS A 43 9.31 3.03 2.03
CA HIS A 43 10.77 2.90 1.94
C HIS A 43 11.25 1.47 2.12
N ILE A 44 10.44 0.64 2.77
CA ILE A 44 10.61 -0.80 2.90
C ILE A 44 10.70 -1.49 1.53
N ALA A 45 11.27 -2.68 1.52
CA ALA A 45 11.36 -3.52 0.32
C ALA A 45 10.00 -4.14 -0.07
N LEU A 46 8.87 -3.50 0.23
CA LEU A 46 7.53 -3.97 -0.12
C LEU A 46 7.12 -3.46 -1.50
N ARG A 47 6.65 -4.38 -2.33
CA ARG A 47 6.24 -4.11 -3.71
C ARG A 47 4.87 -4.71 -3.97
N HIS A 48 3.97 -3.87 -4.47
CA HIS A 48 2.67 -4.30 -4.97
C HIS A 48 2.75 -4.55 -6.48
N ILE A 49 2.24 -5.69 -6.94
CA ILE A 49 2.14 -6.07 -8.35
C ILE A 49 0.68 -5.99 -8.78
N ALA A 50 0.45 -5.29 -9.89
CA ALA A 50 -0.86 -5.22 -10.55
C ALA A 50 -0.73 -5.64 -12.03
N LEU A 51 -1.49 -6.65 -12.43
CA LEU A 51 -1.47 -7.15 -13.81
C LEU A 51 -2.20 -6.18 -14.73
N LEU A 52 -1.68 -6.03 -15.95
CA LEU A 52 -2.33 -5.31 -17.03
C LEU A 52 -2.60 -6.28 -18.19
N PRO A 53 -3.67 -6.10 -18.98
CA PRO A 53 -3.96 -6.94 -20.14
C PRO A 53 -2.80 -6.96 -21.14
N ALA A 54 -2.45 -8.13 -21.66
CA ALA A 54 -1.34 -8.27 -22.61
C ALA A 54 -1.68 -7.82 -24.05
N ASP A 55 -2.96 -7.72 -24.37
CA ASP A 55 -3.49 -7.29 -25.67
C ASP A 55 -3.61 -5.77 -25.82
N ARG A 56 -3.53 -5.02 -24.71
CA ARG A 56 -3.57 -3.55 -24.74
C ARG A 56 -2.31 -2.94 -25.35
N ARG A 57 -2.49 -1.78 -25.99
CA ARG A 57 -1.35 -1.06 -26.60
C ARG A 57 -0.42 -0.51 -25.51
N VAL A 58 0.87 -0.46 -25.82
CA VAL A 58 1.90 -0.02 -24.86
C VAL A 58 1.64 1.40 -24.35
N GLU A 59 1.09 2.26 -25.19
CA GLU A 59 0.75 3.65 -24.87
C GLU A 59 -0.39 3.73 -23.84
N GLU A 60 -1.37 2.83 -23.92
CA GLU A 60 -2.52 2.76 -23.01
C GLU A 60 -2.05 2.30 -21.62
N ILE A 61 -1.25 1.24 -21.56
CA ILE A 61 -0.70 0.75 -20.28
C ILE A 61 0.29 1.74 -19.65
N ARG A 62 1.03 2.53 -20.46
CA ARG A 62 1.83 3.67 -19.96
C ARG A 62 0.95 4.75 -19.36
N ALA A 63 -0.18 5.07 -19.99
CA ALA A 63 -1.12 6.05 -19.45
C ALA A 63 -1.71 5.58 -18.10
N ILE A 64 -2.02 4.28 -17.94
CA ILE A 64 -2.43 3.71 -16.65
C ILE A 64 -1.30 3.86 -15.62
N ALA A 65 -0.07 3.50 -15.96
CA ALA A 65 1.08 3.63 -15.06
C ALA A 65 1.29 5.07 -14.56
N ARG A 66 1.16 6.07 -15.46
CA ARG A 66 1.24 7.49 -15.08
C ARG A 66 0.12 7.91 -14.14
N ARG A 67 -1.13 7.56 -14.45
CA ARG A 67 -2.26 7.89 -13.57
C ARG A 67 -2.10 7.26 -12.20
N GLN A 68 -1.64 6.01 -12.14
CA GLN A 68 -1.33 5.31 -10.89
C GLN A 68 -0.30 6.07 -10.05
N ALA A 69 0.86 6.37 -10.64
CA ALA A 69 1.97 7.04 -9.95
C ALA A 69 1.59 8.45 -9.48
N LEU A 70 0.86 9.21 -10.32
CA LEU A 70 0.41 10.58 -10.01
C LEU A 70 -0.62 10.60 -8.88
N ALA A 71 -1.61 9.70 -8.91
CA ALA A 71 -2.66 9.65 -7.90
C ALA A 71 -2.11 9.15 -6.56
N ASN A 72 -1.41 8.01 -6.58
CA ASN A 72 -0.89 7.45 -5.33
C ASN A 72 0.31 8.22 -4.79
N ARG A 73 1.05 8.95 -5.63
CA ARG A 73 2.35 9.55 -5.31
C ARG A 73 3.35 8.50 -4.81
N LEU A 74 3.37 7.35 -5.47
CA LEU A 74 4.27 6.23 -5.20
C LEU A 74 5.14 5.95 -6.42
N GLU A 75 6.37 5.48 -6.21
CA GLU A 75 7.24 5.06 -7.31
C GLU A 75 6.65 3.82 -7.98
N THR A 76 6.34 3.91 -9.28
CA THR A 76 5.73 2.82 -10.05
C THR A 76 6.62 2.47 -11.22
N CYS A 77 6.78 1.18 -11.49
CA CYS A 77 7.49 0.67 -12.64
C CYS A 77 6.55 -0.15 -13.51
N LEU A 78 6.35 0.25 -14.75
CA LEU A 78 5.69 -0.58 -15.76
C LEU A 78 6.70 -1.58 -16.31
N VAL A 79 6.41 -2.87 -16.16
CA VAL A 79 7.25 -3.97 -16.65
C VAL A 79 6.61 -4.57 -17.90
N LEU A 80 7.32 -4.46 -19.02
CA LEU A 80 6.88 -4.89 -20.36
C LEU A 80 7.57 -6.17 -20.82
N GLY A 81 8.61 -6.60 -20.09
CA GLY A 81 9.41 -7.78 -20.41
C GLY A 81 10.62 -7.88 -19.50
N ARG A 82 11.38 -8.98 -19.60
CA ARG A 82 12.54 -9.28 -18.73
C ARG A 82 13.62 -8.20 -18.70
N ARG A 83 13.74 -7.39 -19.77
CA ARG A 83 14.72 -6.30 -19.90
C ARG A 83 14.10 -5.03 -20.49
N ARG A 84 12.79 -4.86 -20.30
CA ARG A 84 12.04 -3.71 -20.82
C ARG A 84 11.08 -3.22 -19.74
N SER A 85 11.40 -2.07 -19.18
CA SER A 85 10.59 -1.41 -18.15
C SER A 85 10.57 0.10 -18.34
N VAL A 86 9.60 0.75 -17.72
CA VAL A 86 9.49 2.20 -17.64
C VAL A 86 9.24 2.56 -16.18
N TYR A 87 10.17 3.28 -15.57
CA TYR A 87 9.98 3.85 -14.24
C TYR A 87 9.19 5.15 -14.37
N VAL A 88 8.19 5.30 -13.52
CA VAL A 88 7.35 6.48 -13.39
C VAL A 88 7.55 7.01 -11.97
N ASP A 89 8.08 8.22 -11.85
CA ASP A 89 8.26 8.85 -10.55
C ASP A 89 6.94 9.43 -10.01
N VAL A 90 7.00 9.95 -8.78
CA VAL A 90 5.84 10.54 -8.09
C VAL A 90 5.29 11.81 -8.76
N HIS A 91 5.98 12.34 -9.77
CA HIS A 91 5.56 13.48 -10.59
C HIS A 91 5.11 13.04 -11.99
N GLY A 92 5.05 11.73 -12.26
CA GLY A 92 4.64 11.17 -13.55
C GLY A 92 5.74 11.19 -14.61
N ALA A 93 6.98 11.56 -14.27
CA ALA A 93 8.07 11.56 -15.23
C ALA A 93 8.51 10.12 -15.53
N GLU A 94 8.68 9.82 -16.82
CA GLU A 94 8.99 8.47 -17.28
C GLU A 94 10.46 8.30 -17.64
N THR A 95 11.07 7.21 -17.18
CA THR A 95 12.44 6.82 -17.52
C THR A 95 12.46 5.36 -18.01
N PRO A 96 12.68 5.12 -19.31
CA PRO A 96 12.88 3.76 -19.84
C PRO A 96 14.09 3.10 -19.19
N SER A 97 14.00 1.81 -18.91
CA SER A 97 15.07 1.04 -18.29
C SER A 97 15.13 -0.41 -18.80
N ARG A 98 16.32 -1.00 -18.67
CA ARG A 98 16.53 -2.45 -18.87
C ARG A 98 16.49 -3.24 -17.56
N ASP A 99 16.48 -2.55 -16.43
CA ASP A 99 16.43 -3.16 -15.11
C ASP A 99 14.96 -3.23 -14.66
N VAL A 100 14.54 -4.39 -14.18
CA VAL A 100 13.21 -4.63 -13.60
C VAL A 100 13.34 -4.66 -12.08
N PRO A 101 12.44 -4.03 -11.31
CA PRO A 101 12.44 -4.18 -9.86
C PRO A 101 12.30 -5.66 -9.49
N ALA A 102 13.26 -6.17 -8.71
CA ALA A 102 13.32 -7.56 -8.27
C ALA A 102 13.56 -7.65 -6.75
N GLY A 103 13.14 -8.77 -6.17
CA GLY A 103 13.24 -9.06 -4.74
C GLY A 103 12.24 -8.28 -3.88
N GLY A 104 12.49 -8.28 -2.57
CA GLY A 104 11.61 -7.66 -1.57
C GLY A 104 10.40 -8.52 -1.22
N LEU A 105 9.53 -7.99 -0.36
CA LEU A 105 8.24 -8.62 -0.09
C LEU A 105 7.27 -8.25 -1.22
N LEU A 106 6.63 -9.25 -1.78
CA LEU A 106 5.75 -9.13 -2.94
C LEU A 106 4.32 -9.37 -2.51
N ILE A 107 3.42 -8.53 -2.99
CA ILE A 107 1.97 -8.68 -2.78
C ILE A 107 1.22 -8.29 -4.05
N SER A 108 -0.02 -8.72 -4.18
CA SER A 108 -0.91 -8.35 -5.29
C SER A 108 -2.32 -8.06 -4.77
N GLY A 109 -3.17 -7.42 -5.59
CA GLY A 109 -4.60 -7.22 -5.29
C GLY A 109 -4.95 -6.24 -4.15
N LYS A 110 -3.96 -5.65 -3.47
CA LYS A 110 -4.18 -4.73 -2.32
C LYS A 110 -4.31 -3.24 -2.68
N LEU A 111 -3.84 -2.84 -3.86
CA LEU A 111 -3.94 -1.48 -4.37
C LEU A 111 -4.68 -1.52 -5.70
N ARG A 112 -5.76 -0.73 -5.81
CA ARG A 112 -6.60 -0.69 -7.02
C ARG A 112 -5.90 0.06 -8.16
N LEU A 113 -6.15 -0.39 -9.38
CA LEU A 113 -5.64 0.23 -10.58
C LEU A 113 -6.39 1.53 -10.88
N ALA A 114 -5.72 2.46 -11.55
CA ALA A 114 -6.33 3.69 -12.06
C ALA A 114 -7.49 3.40 -13.05
N GLU A 115 -7.44 2.24 -13.69
CA GLU A 115 -8.48 1.73 -14.55
C GLU A 115 -8.50 0.22 -14.38
N GLU A 116 -9.63 -0.31 -13.93
CA GLU A 116 -9.77 -1.75 -13.73
C GLU A 116 -9.95 -2.41 -15.10
N PRO A 117 -9.06 -3.35 -15.50
CA PRO A 117 -9.24 -4.04 -16.75
C PRO A 117 -10.47 -4.95 -16.68
N ALA A 118 -11.18 -5.08 -17.80
CA ALA A 118 -12.22 -6.09 -17.93
C ALA A 118 -11.63 -7.48 -17.67
N GLU A 119 -12.38 -8.29 -16.93
CA GLU A 119 -11.95 -9.66 -16.63
C GLU A 119 -11.81 -10.47 -17.92
N SER A 120 -10.70 -11.18 -18.06
CA SER A 120 -10.44 -12.04 -19.20
C SER A 120 -9.86 -13.38 -18.76
N VAL A 121 -10.00 -14.41 -19.60
CA VAL A 121 -9.36 -15.71 -19.36
C VAL A 121 -7.84 -15.57 -19.25
N GLU A 122 -7.26 -14.67 -20.04
CA GLU A 122 -5.84 -14.35 -20.02
C GLU A 122 -5.40 -13.75 -18.68
N LEU A 123 -6.13 -12.75 -18.18
CA LEU A 123 -5.83 -12.10 -16.91
C LEU A 123 -6.03 -13.06 -15.74
N ARG A 124 -7.12 -13.85 -15.72
CA ARG A 124 -7.36 -14.86 -14.69
C ARG A 124 -6.20 -15.86 -14.60
N ARG A 125 -5.75 -16.38 -15.75
CA ARG A 125 -4.62 -17.32 -15.80
C ARG A 125 -3.34 -16.70 -15.24
N ARG A 126 -3.03 -15.45 -15.62
CA ARG A 126 -1.85 -14.74 -15.11
C ARG A 126 -1.98 -14.35 -13.64
N ALA A 127 -3.18 -14.04 -13.16
CA ALA A 127 -3.44 -13.77 -11.75
C ALA A 127 -3.17 -15.02 -10.90
N ALA A 128 -3.67 -16.19 -11.33
CA ALA A 128 -3.36 -17.47 -10.67
C ALA A 128 -1.86 -17.77 -10.67
N ALA A 129 -1.17 -17.56 -11.81
CA ALA A 129 0.27 -17.73 -11.90
C ALA A 129 1.05 -16.75 -11.00
N LEU A 130 0.60 -15.49 -10.91
CA LEU A 130 1.20 -14.48 -10.03
C LEU A 130 1.05 -14.88 -8.57
N THR A 131 -0.13 -15.34 -8.15
CA THR A 131 -0.39 -15.81 -6.78
C THR A 131 0.56 -16.97 -6.44
N ALA A 132 0.60 -18.01 -7.26
CA ALA A 132 1.49 -19.16 -7.04
C ALA A 132 2.97 -18.75 -7.01
N TRP A 133 3.37 -17.79 -7.86
CA TRP A 133 4.73 -17.26 -7.85
C TRP A 133 5.06 -16.48 -6.57
N ILE A 134 4.18 -15.59 -6.10
CA ILE A 134 4.35 -14.87 -4.83
C ILE A 134 4.44 -15.84 -3.66
N GLU A 135 3.55 -16.84 -3.61
CA GLU A 135 3.58 -17.89 -2.58
C GLU A 135 4.91 -18.64 -2.59
N ALA A 136 5.39 -19.07 -3.75
CA ALA A 136 6.69 -19.74 -3.87
C ALA A 136 7.87 -18.85 -3.44
N GLN A 137 7.83 -17.54 -3.72
CA GLN A 137 8.85 -16.59 -3.26
C GLN A 137 8.83 -16.34 -1.75
N THR A 138 7.67 -16.51 -1.10
CA THR A 138 7.47 -16.21 0.32
C THR A 138 7.51 -17.45 1.21
N ALA A 139 7.37 -18.66 0.66
CA ALA A 139 7.34 -19.93 1.39
C ALA A 139 8.56 -20.16 2.30
N GLY A 140 9.73 -19.63 1.93
CA GLY A 140 10.96 -19.71 2.73
C GLY A 140 11.18 -18.58 3.75
N LEU A 141 10.31 -17.56 3.80
CA LEU A 141 10.50 -16.37 4.63
C LEU A 141 9.88 -16.49 6.04
N GLY A 142 9.29 -17.64 6.39
CA GLY A 142 8.96 -17.99 7.77
C GLY A 142 7.96 -17.08 8.49
N GLY A 143 7.04 -16.41 7.79
CA GLY A 143 6.01 -15.57 8.41
C GLY A 143 6.56 -14.35 9.16
N GLY A 144 7.69 -13.78 8.71
CA GLY A 144 8.29 -12.61 9.34
C GLY A 144 7.43 -11.35 9.29
N TYR A 145 7.58 -10.49 10.30
CA TYR A 145 7.01 -9.14 10.32
C TYR A 145 7.89 -8.19 9.50
N ILE A 146 7.27 -7.24 8.78
CA ILE A 146 8.02 -6.20 8.09
C ILE A 146 8.54 -5.21 9.14
N VAL A 147 9.85 -5.20 9.36
CA VAL A 147 10.51 -4.13 10.10
C VAL A 147 10.96 -3.07 9.09
N GLY A 148 10.54 -1.82 9.31
CA GLY A 148 11.17 -0.67 8.65
C GLY A 148 12.67 -0.63 8.95
N ASP A 149 13.46 0.13 8.20
CA ASP A 149 14.90 0.29 8.50
C ASP A 149 15.15 1.13 9.78
N GLY A 150 14.10 1.42 10.56
CA GLY A 150 14.15 2.15 11.84
C GLY A 150 14.46 3.64 11.69
N LEU A 151 14.90 4.06 10.50
CA LEU A 151 15.23 5.42 10.14
C LEU A 151 14.21 6.01 9.16
N ASP A 152 12.96 5.54 9.22
CA ASP A 152 11.85 5.87 8.33
C ASP A 152 11.67 7.39 8.16
N HIS A 153 12.52 8.03 7.35
CA HIS A 153 12.64 9.47 7.05
C HIS A 153 13.43 10.38 8.00
N GLY A 154 14.06 9.84 9.03
CA GLY A 154 15.00 10.61 9.84
C GLY A 154 16.26 10.93 9.06
N ARG A 155 16.69 12.19 9.00
CA ARG A 155 18.08 12.52 8.62
C ARG A 155 18.93 12.61 9.87
N PRO A 156 20.23 12.25 9.83
CA PRO A 156 21.10 12.49 10.98
C PRO A 156 21.04 13.95 11.42
N ALA A 157 20.97 14.17 12.73
CA ALA A 157 21.00 15.51 13.30
C ALA A 157 22.39 16.12 13.12
N THR A 158 22.44 17.36 12.66
CA THR A 158 23.66 18.18 12.65
C THR A 158 23.78 18.95 13.96
N ALA A 159 24.96 19.48 14.27
CA ALA A 159 25.14 20.38 15.42
C ALA A 159 24.20 21.59 15.38
N ARG A 160 23.87 22.08 14.18
CA ARG A 160 22.89 23.15 14.00
C ARG A 160 21.49 22.69 14.41
N ASP A 161 21.08 21.48 14.03
CA ASP A 161 19.75 20.98 14.39
C ASP A 161 19.63 20.82 15.90
N LEU A 162 20.65 20.27 16.55
CA LEU A 162 20.71 20.17 18.01
C LEU A 162 20.64 21.54 18.69
N ALA A 163 21.17 22.61 18.09
CA ALA A 163 21.06 23.94 18.67
C ALA A 163 19.67 24.59 18.53
N HIS A 164 18.88 24.20 17.51
CA HIS A 164 17.61 24.88 17.17
C HIS A 164 16.35 24.06 17.49
N LEU A 165 16.45 22.73 17.45
CA LEU A 165 15.32 21.81 17.55
C LEU A 165 15.28 21.11 18.92
N ASP A 166 16.21 21.44 19.81
CA ASP A 166 16.30 20.85 21.14
C ASP A 166 15.35 21.52 22.13
N GLY A 167 14.72 20.70 22.97
CA GLY A 167 13.75 21.14 23.97
C GLY A 167 12.31 21.24 23.45
N THR A 168 11.50 21.93 24.24
CA THR A 168 10.08 22.20 23.97
C THR A 168 9.77 23.66 24.26
N ASP A 169 8.72 24.19 23.63
CA ASP A 169 8.15 25.48 23.99
C ASP A 169 7.43 25.44 25.37
N PRO A 170 6.94 26.57 25.90
CA PRO A 170 6.24 26.61 27.20
C PRO A 170 4.97 25.76 27.26
N ASP A 171 4.29 25.57 26.12
CA ASP A 171 3.11 24.70 26.02
C ASP A 171 3.50 23.22 25.87
N GLY A 172 4.80 22.98 25.74
CA GLY A 172 5.43 21.68 25.69
C GLY A 172 5.42 21.02 24.31
N THR A 173 5.18 21.81 23.26
CA THR A 173 5.37 21.42 21.86
C THR A 173 6.87 21.31 21.56
N PRO A 174 7.34 20.26 20.85
CA PRO A 174 8.74 20.18 20.44
C PRO A 174 9.18 21.39 19.62
N CYS A 175 10.38 21.88 19.93
CA CYS A 175 11.00 22.95 19.16
C CYS A 175 11.06 22.59 17.67
N GLY A 176 10.63 23.53 16.82
CA GLY A 176 10.61 23.38 15.35
C GLY A 176 9.28 22.86 14.78
N LEU A 177 8.34 22.44 15.62
CA LEU A 177 6.96 22.23 15.20
C LEU A 177 6.13 23.52 15.31
N ALA A 178 5.23 23.73 14.37
CA ALA A 178 4.30 24.85 14.36
C ALA A 178 2.91 24.40 13.90
N ARG A 179 1.87 25.09 14.39
CA ARG A 179 0.48 24.86 14.00
C ARG A 179 0.30 25.17 12.52
N CYS A 180 -0.23 24.22 11.76
CA CYS A 180 -0.62 24.44 10.37
C CYS A 180 -1.78 25.46 10.33
N PRO A 181 -1.67 26.56 9.55
CA PRO A 181 -2.70 27.59 9.51
C PRO A 181 -4.03 27.13 8.91
N THR A 182 -4.00 26.04 8.11
CA THR A 182 -5.19 25.50 7.46
C THR A 182 -5.96 24.55 8.37
N CYS A 183 -5.25 23.71 9.12
CA CYS A 183 -5.85 22.55 9.76
C CYS A 183 -5.55 22.45 11.26
N GLY A 184 -4.74 23.35 11.80
CA GLY A 184 -4.42 23.44 13.22
C GLY A 184 -3.47 22.37 13.76
N GLU A 185 -3.12 21.34 12.99
CA GLU A 185 -2.21 20.30 13.45
C GLU A 185 -0.75 20.76 13.39
N LEU A 186 0.09 20.19 14.26
CA LEU A 186 1.52 20.48 14.29
C LEU A 186 2.25 19.86 13.09
N ALA A 187 3.14 20.64 12.48
CA ALA A 187 4.04 20.22 11.41
C ALA A 187 5.37 20.96 11.50
N GLY A 188 6.43 20.38 10.97
CA GLY A 188 7.77 20.97 11.04
C GLY A 188 8.87 19.93 11.08
N GLU A 189 10.04 20.34 11.56
CA GLU A 189 11.14 19.42 11.87
C GLU A 189 11.30 19.35 13.39
N MET A 190 11.60 18.17 13.91
CA MET A 190 11.89 17.96 15.33
C MET A 190 12.99 16.92 15.51
N LEU A 191 13.62 16.89 16.68
CA LEU A 191 14.56 15.84 17.03
C LEU A 191 13.81 14.57 17.47
N ASP A 192 14.23 13.42 16.95
CA ASP A 192 13.75 12.12 17.41
C ASP A 192 14.38 11.81 18.78
N ARG A 193 13.57 11.90 19.83
CA ARG A 193 13.97 11.59 21.21
C ARG A 193 13.36 10.27 21.72
N ARG A 194 13.04 9.35 20.81
CA ARG A 194 12.49 8.04 21.19
C ARG A 194 13.53 7.22 21.98
N GLY A 195 13.17 6.85 23.20
CA GLY A 195 13.96 6.00 24.09
C GLY A 195 14.82 6.78 25.10
N ASP A 196 15.39 6.05 26.06
CA ASP A 196 16.25 6.60 27.12
C ASP A 196 17.66 6.98 26.63
N GLU A 197 17.90 6.99 25.31
CA GLU A 197 19.20 7.35 24.78
C GLU A 197 19.48 8.84 25.01
N PRO A 198 20.68 9.19 25.52
CA PRO A 198 20.99 10.54 25.97
C PRO A 198 21.15 11.57 24.83
N SER A 199 20.98 11.19 23.56
CA SER A 199 21.12 12.12 22.44
C SER A 199 20.22 11.76 21.27
N PRO A 200 19.45 12.72 20.72
CA PRO A 200 18.65 12.47 19.54
C PRO A 200 19.55 12.22 18.33
N THR A 201 19.35 11.08 17.68
CA THR A 201 20.20 10.62 16.57
C THR A 201 19.69 11.11 15.21
N ALA A 202 18.44 11.57 15.14
CA ALA A 202 17.79 11.97 13.89
C ALA A 202 16.90 13.21 14.03
N VAL A 203 16.74 13.92 12.91
CA VAL A 203 15.71 14.93 12.70
C VAL A 203 14.58 14.30 11.90
N LEU A 204 13.37 14.33 12.44
CA LEU A 204 12.15 13.87 11.80
C LEU A 204 11.41 15.05 11.18
N ARG A 205 10.86 14.83 9.99
CA ARG A 205 9.89 15.74 9.38
C ARG A 205 8.48 15.32 9.76
N VAL A 206 7.83 16.13 10.59
CA VAL A 206 6.42 15.98 10.96
C VAL A 206 5.55 16.69 9.94
N HIS A 207 4.55 15.98 9.45
CA HIS A 207 3.55 16.45 8.50
C HIS A 207 2.22 16.71 9.21
N CYS A 208 1.39 17.58 8.64
CA CYS A 208 -0.01 17.73 9.02
C CYS A 208 -0.92 17.02 7.99
N ARG A 209 -2.22 16.93 8.28
CA ARG A 209 -3.21 16.33 7.36
C ARG A 209 -3.30 17.01 5.99
N CYS A 210 -2.93 18.30 5.88
CA CYS A 210 -2.93 18.99 4.58
C CYS A 210 -1.86 18.45 3.63
N ASP A 211 -0.82 17.81 4.15
CA ASP A 211 0.22 17.16 3.34
C ASP A 211 -0.20 15.76 2.88
N ASP A 212 -1.41 15.29 3.24
CA ASP A 212 -1.96 14.08 2.66
C ASP A 212 -2.33 14.29 1.19
N TRP A 213 -1.40 13.90 0.33
CA TRP A 213 -1.48 13.87 -1.13
C TRP A 213 -1.67 12.46 -1.71
N ASN A 214 -1.68 11.40 -0.89
CA ASN A 214 -1.78 10.03 -1.40
C ASN A 214 -3.25 9.72 -1.71
N ARG A 215 -3.59 9.57 -3.01
CA ARG A 215 -4.95 9.24 -3.45
C ARG A 215 -5.04 7.88 -4.10
N CYS A 216 -6.15 7.20 -3.93
CA CYS A 216 -6.47 6.01 -4.69
C CYS A 216 -6.59 6.39 -6.17
N ALA A 217 -5.94 5.62 -7.04
CA ALA A 217 -5.95 5.93 -8.46
C ALA A 217 -7.30 5.65 -9.12
N ARG A 218 -8.13 4.79 -8.49
CA ARG A 218 -9.47 4.42 -8.93
C ARG A 218 -10.52 5.47 -8.54
N CYS A 219 -10.74 5.66 -7.24
CA CYS A 219 -11.81 6.55 -6.74
C CYS A 219 -11.36 7.98 -6.43
N GLY A 220 -10.05 8.26 -6.39
CA GLY A 220 -9.53 9.59 -6.07
C GLY A 220 -9.58 9.97 -4.59
N GLU A 221 -10.07 9.11 -3.70
CA GLU A 221 -10.09 9.35 -2.25
C GLU A 221 -8.73 9.13 -1.59
N SER A 222 -8.59 9.55 -0.34
CA SER A 222 -7.37 9.31 0.43
C SER A 222 -7.15 7.81 0.70
N LEU A 223 -5.92 7.32 0.50
CA LEU A 223 -5.54 5.93 0.80
C LEU A 223 -5.52 5.64 2.31
N LYS A 224 -5.20 6.65 3.09
CA LYS A 224 -5.16 6.66 4.54
C LYS A 224 -5.22 8.15 4.86
N GLY A 225 -6.11 8.65 5.71
CA GLY A 225 -6.33 10.09 5.96
C GLY A 225 -5.13 10.91 6.49
N ARG A 226 -3.92 10.38 6.29
CA ARG A 226 -2.59 10.88 6.55
C ARG A 226 -1.71 10.43 5.38
N ARG A 227 -0.82 11.29 4.89
CA ARG A 227 0.21 10.89 3.93
C ARG A 227 0.98 9.66 4.41
N LEU A 228 1.17 8.74 3.49
CA LEU A 228 1.89 7.48 3.68
C LEU A 228 3.39 7.73 3.83
N SER A 229 4.05 6.88 4.62
CA SER A 229 5.49 6.98 4.90
C SER A 229 5.87 8.38 5.38
N ALA A 230 5.20 8.83 6.44
CA ALA A 230 5.42 10.14 7.03
C ALA A 230 5.15 10.12 8.54
N TRP A 231 5.78 11.06 9.24
CA TRP A 231 5.56 11.31 10.67
C TRP A 231 4.48 12.35 10.90
N TYR A 232 3.73 12.20 11.98
CA TYR A 232 2.72 13.14 12.47
C TYR A 232 2.92 13.31 13.96
N TRP A 233 2.60 14.47 14.49
CA TRP A 233 2.59 14.67 15.93
C TRP A 233 1.20 14.34 16.46
N ASP A 234 1.14 13.43 17.43
CA ASP A 234 -0.07 13.16 18.18
C ASP A 234 -0.04 13.99 19.46
N GLU A 235 -0.99 14.91 19.58
CA GLU A 235 -1.08 15.81 20.73
C GLU A 235 -1.51 15.12 22.03
N PRO A 236 -2.51 14.20 22.02
CA PRO A 236 -2.89 13.44 23.20
C PRO A 236 -1.70 12.67 23.81
N ASP A 237 -0.97 11.92 23.00
CA ASP A 237 0.16 11.11 23.46
C ASP A 237 1.46 11.90 23.59
N ARG A 238 1.47 13.14 23.07
CA ARG A 238 2.65 14.01 22.99
C ARG A 238 3.86 13.31 22.38
N GLN A 239 3.63 12.59 21.28
CA GLN A 239 4.68 11.85 20.58
C GLN A 239 4.48 11.89 19.07
N ALA A 240 5.59 11.73 18.34
CA ALA A 240 5.52 11.52 16.90
C ALA A 240 5.03 10.10 16.59
N TRP A 241 4.12 9.94 15.63
CA TRP A 241 3.63 8.67 15.11
C TRP A 241 3.97 8.55 13.62
N TYR A 242 4.42 7.37 13.21
CA TYR A 242 4.70 7.07 11.82
C TYR A 242 3.50 6.39 11.16
N VAL A 243 3.11 6.87 9.98
CA VAL A 243 2.10 6.21 9.14
C VAL A 243 2.82 5.33 8.13
N PRO A 244 2.84 3.99 8.31
CA PRO A 244 3.60 3.12 7.42
C PRO A 244 2.95 3.05 6.04
N GLY A 245 3.77 2.92 5.00
CA GLY A 245 3.29 2.88 3.61
C GLY A 245 2.28 1.77 3.32
N PHE A 246 2.40 0.62 3.99
CA PHE A 246 1.46 -0.49 3.82
C PHE A 246 0.05 -0.18 4.35
N SER A 247 -0.13 0.89 5.13
CA SER A 247 -1.46 1.37 5.54
C SER A 247 -2.38 1.66 4.35
N ALA A 248 -1.81 1.91 3.16
CA ALA A 248 -2.54 2.08 1.92
C ALA A 248 -3.50 0.92 1.59
N PHE A 249 -3.17 -0.30 2.01
CA PHE A 249 -3.96 -1.50 1.69
C PHE A 249 -5.25 -1.63 2.50
N GLY A 250 -5.41 -0.79 3.53
CA GLY A 250 -6.66 -0.67 4.28
C GLY A 250 -7.75 0.07 3.49
N HIS A 251 -7.39 0.83 2.45
CA HIS A 251 -8.35 1.55 1.62
C HIS A 251 -9.29 0.58 0.88
N ARG A 252 -10.58 0.95 0.81
CA ARG A 252 -11.61 0.30 0.00
C ARG A 252 -12.32 1.39 -0.79
N CYS A 253 -12.44 1.21 -2.10
CA CYS A 253 -13.18 2.16 -2.91
C CYS A 253 -14.68 2.09 -2.55
N PRO A 254 -15.43 3.20 -2.61
CA PRO A 254 -16.84 3.21 -2.23
C PRO A 254 -17.69 2.16 -2.95
N ASP A 255 -17.41 1.92 -4.23
CA ASP A 255 -18.08 0.91 -5.07
C ASP A 255 -17.82 -0.55 -4.64
N GLU A 256 -16.86 -0.78 -3.75
CA GLU A 256 -16.62 -2.10 -3.14
C GLU A 256 -17.36 -2.26 -1.82
N GLN A 257 -17.64 -1.16 -1.10
CA GLN A 257 -18.31 -1.21 0.19
C GLN A 257 -19.80 -1.52 0.03
N GLU A 258 -20.42 -1.04 -1.05
CA GLU A 258 -21.83 -1.28 -1.36
C GLU A 258 -22.13 -2.74 -1.77
N ALA A 259 -21.13 -3.50 -2.24
CA ALA A 259 -21.31 -4.90 -2.66
C ALA A 259 -21.34 -5.89 -1.49
N ASP A 260 -20.80 -5.50 -0.32
CA ASP A 260 -20.71 -6.34 0.88
C ASP A 260 -21.88 -6.12 1.85
N GLU A 261 -22.77 -5.13 1.61
CA GLU A 261 -24.00 -5.01 2.39
C GLU A 261 -24.97 -6.12 1.98
N PRO A 262 -25.35 -7.06 2.88
CA PRO A 262 -26.42 -7.98 2.60
C PRO A 262 -27.67 -7.13 2.38
N LYS A 263 -28.20 -7.12 1.15
CA LYS A 263 -29.54 -6.60 0.90
C LYS A 263 -30.47 -7.32 1.85
N ALA A 264 -30.88 -6.64 2.91
CA ALA A 264 -31.85 -7.14 3.87
C ALA A 264 -33.06 -7.57 3.05
N GLY A 265 -33.26 -8.88 2.96
CA GLY A 265 -34.28 -9.47 2.12
C GLY A 265 -35.63 -8.86 2.45
N GLU A 266 -36.30 -8.38 1.42
CA GLU A 266 -37.75 -8.32 1.39
C GLU A 266 -38.24 -9.74 1.71
N SER A 267 -38.75 -9.92 2.92
CA SER A 267 -39.38 -11.16 3.33
C SER A 267 -40.66 -11.30 2.51
N GLU A 268 -40.61 -12.06 1.42
CA GLU A 268 -41.82 -12.63 0.86
C GLU A 268 -42.43 -13.55 1.93
N ALA A 269 -43.49 -13.07 2.56
CA ALA A 269 -44.33 -13.83 3.47
C ALA A 269 -45.03 -14.93 2.67
N GLY A 270 -44.35 -16.07 2.53
CA GLY A 270 -44.96 -17.32 2.06
C GLY A 270 -45.95 -17.81 3.10
N GLU A 271 -47.23 -17.82 2.72
CA GLU A 271 -48.31 -18.46 3.45
C GLU A 271 -47.97 -19.94 3.68
N SER A 272 -47.84 -20.34 4.94
CA SER A 272 -47.67 -21.74 5.32
C SER A 272 -49.04 -22.42 5.39
N GLU A 273 -49.33 -23.30 4.43
CA GLU A 273 -50.43 -24.26 4.51
C GLU A 273 -50.13 -25.30 5.61
N ALA A 274 -51.06 -25.46 6.55
CA ALA A 274 -51.01 -26.46 7.60
C ALA A 274 -51.49 -27.82 7.05
N GLY A 275 -50.57 -28.78 6.94
CA GLY A 275 -50.89 -30.19 6.66
C GLY A 275 -51.22 -30.96 7.95
N GLU A 276 -52.36 -31.65 7.96
CA GLU A 276 -52.83 -32.54 9.02
C GLU A 276 -51.95 -33.81 9.15
N PRO A 277 -51.79 -34.39 10.36
CA PRO A 277 -51.13 -35.68 10.55
C PRO A 277 -52.11 -36.87 10.43
N GLU A 278 -51.81 -37.83 9.53
CA GLU A 278 -52.48 -39.13 9.46
C GLU A 278 -52.00 -40.10 10.56
N ALA A 279 -52.97 -40.77 11.18
CA ALA A 279 -52.79 -41.79 12.20
C ALA A 279 -52.45 -43.16 11.57
N GLY A 280 -51.36 -43.78 12.02
CA GLY A 280 -50.99 -45.14 11.64
C GLY A 280 -51.65 -46.20 12.52
N GLU A 281 -52.36 -47.14 11.90
CA GLU A 281 -52.86 -48.37 12.53
C GLU A 281 -51.78 -49.48 12.55
N PRO A 282 -51.63 -50.25 13.66
CA PRO A 282 -50.77 -51.41 13.70
C PRO A 282 -51.49 -52.70 13.26
N LYS A 283 -50.87 -53.48 12.35
CA LYS A 283 -51.29 -54.83 11.99
C LYS A 283 -50.59 -55.90 12.85
N ALA A 284 -51.39 -56.74 13.51
CA ALA A 284 -51.05 -58.11 13.88
C ALA A 284 -50.65 -58.89 12.61
N GLY A 285 -49.71 -59.85 12.57
CA GLY A 285 -49.32 -60.85 13.55
C GLY A 285 -49.70 -62.20 12.96
N GLU A 286 -48.74 -63.10 12.68
CA GLU A 286 -48.95 -64.56 12.68
C GLU A 286 -47.64 -65.32 12.45
N SER A 287 -47.56 -66.44 13.16
CA SER A 287 -46.49 -67.40 13.30
C SER A 287 -46.87 -68.70 12.61
N GLU A 288 -45.94 -69.36 11.93
CA GLU A 288 -46.05 -70.80 11.62
C GLU A 288 -44.74 -71.52 11.92
N ALA A 289 -44.91 -72.76 12.37
CA ALA A 289 -43.94 -73.59 13.05
C ALA A 289 -43.27 -74.61 12.12
N ASP A 290 -42.06 -75.01 12.50
CA ASP A 290 -41.38 -76.23 12.03
C ASP A 290 -41.76 -77.42 12.93
N ALA A 291 -42.19 -78.53 12.31
CA ALA A 291 -41.99 -79.96 12.64
C ALA A 291 -43.22 -80.84 12.33
#